data_AF-A0A9E1Q2X3-F1
#
_entry.id   AF-A0A9E1Q2X3-F1
#
_cell.length_a   1.000
_cell.length_b   1.000
_cell.length_c   1.000
_cell.angle_alpha   90.00
_cell.angle_beta   90.00
_cell.angle_gamma   90.00
#
_symmetry.space_group_name_H-M   'P 1'
#
loop_
_entity.id
_entity.type
_entity.pdbx_description
1 polymer ?
#
loop_
_entity_poly.entity_id
_entity_poly.type
_entity_poly.pdbx_seq_one_letter_code
_entity_poly.pdbx_strand_id
1 'polypeptide(L)'
;MELASMVTLEPADINFIERAHALGPLIEKSIAEIESTKRLPAELLDGLHEAGLFRMLLPRAYGGFEVAPSMFAQTMNAIAQYDASVAWCVGQAAGCGMAAAYMDPAGAKVI
;
A
#
# COMPACT_ATOMS: atom_id res chain seq x y z
N MET A 1 -29.96 -8.92 -17.95
CA MET A 1 -28.51 -9.13 -18.12
C MET A 1 -27.88 -7.76 -18.05
N GLU A 2 -27.77 -7.25 -16.84
CA GLU A 2 -27.36 -5.88 -16.54
C GLU A 2 -25.88 -5.95 -16.17
N LEU A 3 -25.03 -5.45 -17.07
CA LEU A 3 -23.61 -5.27 -16.83
C LEU A 3 -23.49 -4.21 -15.74
N ALA A 4 -23.31 -4.66 -14.50
CA ALA A 4 -22.95 -3.81 -13.39
C ALA A 4 -21.74 -2.95 -13.81
N SER A 5 -21.93 -1.64 -13.78
CA SER A 5 -20.86 -0.66 -13.94
C SER A 5 -19.79 -0.96 -12.91
N MET A 6 -18.69 -1.57 -13.35
CA MET A 6 -17.45 -1.59 -12.58
C MET A 6 -16.97 -0.14 -12.56
N VAL A 7 -17.32 0.59 -11.51
CA VAL A 7 -16.82 1.94 -11.28
C VAL A 7 -15.30 1.83 -11.17
N THR A 8 -14.58 2.15 -12.24
CA THR A 8 -13.15 2.43 -12.17
C THR A 8 -13.03 3.71 -11.36
N LEU A 9 -12.73 3.58 -10.07
CA LEU A 9 -12.39 4.72 -9.22
C LEU A 9 -11.17 5.40 -9.84
N GLU A 10 -11.31 6.68 -10.18
CA GLU A 10 -10.13 7.48 -10.44
C GLU A 10 -9.31 7.50 -9.15
N PRO A 11 -7.97 7.37 -9.19
CA PRO A 11 -7.15 7.33 -7.97
C PRO A 11 -7.22 8.60 -7.10
N ALA A 12 -7.84 9.68 -7.58
CA ALA A 12 -8.23 10.82 -6.73
C ALA A 12 -9.37 10.49 -5.76
N ASP A 13 -10.21 9.50 -6.08
CA ASP A 13 -11.35 9.04 -5.29
C ASP A 13 -10.99 7.89 -4.33
N ILE A 14 -9.76 7.37 -4.42
CA ILE A 14 -9.28 6.29 -3.54
C ILE A 14 -8.79 6.87 -2.22
N ASN A 15 -9.53 6.60 -1.15
CA ASN A 15 -9.10 6.94 0.20
C ASN A 15 -8.21 5.85 0.81
N PHE A 16 -6.89 6.02 0.71
CA PHE A 16 -5.92 5.08 1.27
C PHE A 16 -5.89 5.05 2.80
N ILE A 17 -6.29 6.14 3.46
CA ILE A 17 -6.42 6.21 4.93
C ILE A 17 -7.51 5.24 5.39
N GLU A 18 -8.67 5.24 4.72
CA GLU A 18 -9.76 4.31 5.02
C GLU A 18 -9.35 2.85 4.81
N ARG A 19 -8.61 2.56 3.73
CA ARG A 19 -8.07 1.20 3.48
C ARG A 19 -7.10 0.76 4.57
N ALA A 20 -6.24 1.65 5.04
CA ALA A 20 -5.34 1.37 6.16
C ALA A 20 -6.12 1.04 7.44
N HIS A 21 -7.17 1.82 7.77
CA HIS A 21 -8.02 1.53 8.92
C HIS A 21 -8.79 0.21 8.78
N ALA A 22 -9.25 -0.13 7.57
CA ALA A 22 -9.93 -1.39 7.30
C ALA A 22 -9.03 -2.63 7.58
N LEU A 23 -7.70 -2.49 7.43
CA LEU A 23 -6.73 -3.52 7.78
C LEU A 23 -6.34 -3.55 9.26
N GLY A 24 -6.73 -2.54 10.05
CA GLY A 24 -6.38 -2.42 11.47
C GLY A 24 -6.60 -3.70 12.28
N PRO A 25 -7.78 -4.34 12.24
CA PRO A 25 -8.02 -5.59 12.97
C PRO A 25 -7.08 -6.74 12.56
N LEU A 26 -6.71 -6.82 11.28
CA LEU A 26 -5.77 -7.83 10.78
C LEU A 26 -4.34 -7.54 11.24
N ILE A 27 -3.94 -6.26 11.25
CA ILE A 27 -2.64 -5.82 11.77
C ILE A 27 -2.55 -6.18 13.27
N GLU A 28 -3.54 -5.82 14.08
CA GLU A 28 -3.57 -6.12 15.52
C GLU A 28 -3.49 -7.63 15.81
N LYS A 29 -4.26 -8.44 15.07
CA LYS A 29 -4.21 -9.92 15.16
C LYS A 29 -2.81 -10.47 14.84
N SER A 30 -2.05 -9.79 14.00
CA SER A 30 -0.75 -10.25 13.49
C SER A 30 0.44 -9.90 14.38
N ILE A 31 0.29 -8.99 15.35
CA ILE A 31 1.42 -8.41 16.13
C ILE A 31 2.27 -9.50 16.81
N ALA A 32 1.66 -10.49 17.46
CA ALA A 32 2.40 -11.53 18.18
C ALA A 32 3.26 -12.40 17.23
N GLU A 33 2.75 -12.67 16.02
CA GLU A 33 3.49 -13.41 15.00
C GLU A 33 4.61 -12.54 14.40
N ILE A 34 4.33 -11.26 14.14
CA ILE A 34 5.35 -10.30 13.69
C ILE A 34 6.49 -10.24 14.70
N GLU A 35 6.19 -10.12 16.00
CA GLU A 35 7.21 -10.00 17.03
C GLU A 35 8.06 -11.26 17.19
N SER A 36 7.45 -12.44 17.07
CA SER A 36 8.17 -13.71 17.22
C SER A 36 8.97 -14.09 15.98
N THR A 37 8.45 -13.81 14.79
CA THR A 37 9.06 -14.23 13.51
C THR A 37 9.92 -13.15 12.86
N LYS A 38 9.73 -11.89 13.27
CA LYS A 38 10.30 -10.69 12.64
C LYS A 38 9.95 -10.57 11.15
N ARG A 39 8.75 -11.03 10.79
CA ARG A 39 8.22 -11.03 9.41
C ARG A 39 6.75 -10.63 9.42
N LEU A 40 6.29 -10.06 8.30
CA LEU A 40 4.85 -9.89 8.07
C LEU A 40 4.24 -11.26 7.76
N PRO A 41 3.18 -11.70 8.47
CA PRO A 41 2.45 -12.91 8.14
C PRO A 41 1.86 -12.82 6.73
N ALA A 42 1.76 -13.95 6.04
CA ALA A 42 1.29 -14.00 4.66
C ALA A 42 -0.09 -13.37 4.47
N GLU A 43 -1.05 -13.67 5.37
CA GLU A 43 -2.40 -13.09 5.36
C GLU A 43 -2.38 -11.56 5.40
N LEU A 44 -1.54 -10.97 6.26
CA LEU A 44 -1.38 -9.52 6.36
C LEU A 44 -0.71 -8.95 5.10
N LEU A 45 0.32 -9.63 4.59
CA LEU A 45 1.03 -9.19 3.39
C LEU A 45 0.09 -9.14 2.17
N ASP A 46 -0.73 -10.17 1.99
CA ASP A 46 -1.73 -10.24 0.92
C ASP A 46 -2.76 -9.11 1.06
N GLY A 47 -3.28 -8.88 2.27
CA GLY A 47 -4.21 -7.79 2.54
C GLY A 47 -3.63 -6.40 2.22
N LEU A 48 -2.36 -6.15 2.55
CA LEU A 48 -1.67 -4.90 2.21
C LEU A 48 -1.49 -4.73 0.69
N HIS A 49 -1.25 -5.82 -0.05
CA HIS A 49 -1.18 -5.82 -1.51
C HIS A 49 -2.54 -5.55 -2.15
N GLU A 50 -3.60 -6.23 -1.70
CA GLU A 50 -4.96 -6.06 -2.20
C GLU A 50 -5.50 -4.65 -1.93
N ALA A 51 -5.16 -4.07 -0.78
CA ALA A 51 -5.46 -2.68 -0.47
C ALA A 51 -4.67 -1.66 -1.34
N GLY A 52 -3.66 -2.11 -2.09
CA GLY A 52 -2.84 -1.29 -2.97
C GLY A 52 -1.81 -0.42 -2.24
N LEU A 53 -1.56 -0.68 -0.96
CA LEU A 53 -0.73 0.18 -0.11
C LEU A 53 0.75 0.23 -0.55
N PHE A 54 1.25 -0.88 -1.11
CA PHE A 54 2.61 -0.93 -1.67
C PHE A 54 2.78 -0.16 -3.00
N ARG A 55 1.68 0.25 -3.65
CA ARG A 55 1.70 0.90 -4.97
C ARG A 55 1.37 2.39 -4.93
N MET A 56 1.22 2.96 -3.74
CA MET A 56 0.81 4.36 -3.57
C MET A 56 1.71 5.35 -4.31
N LEU A 57 3.03 5.18 -4.25
CA LEU A 57 4.00 6.12 -4.85
C LEU A 57 4.59 5.63 -6.19
N LEU A 58 4.19 4.46 -6.66
CA LEU A 58 4.60 3.94 -7.95
C LEU A 58 3.94 4.78 -9.08
N PRO A 59 4.63 5.07 -10.20
CA PRO A 59 4.03 5.77 -11.32
C PRO A 59 2.83 5.02 -11.93
N ARG A 60 1.84 5.76 -12.44
CA ARG A 60 0.64 5.19 -13.08
C ARG A 60 0.95 4.36 -14.30
N ALA A 61 1.99 4.77 -15.04
CA ALA A 61 2.50 4.04 -16.20
C ALA A 61 2.92 2.60 -15.87
N TYR A 62 3.19 2.31 -14.58
CA TYR A 62 3.58 0.99 -14.08
C TYR A 62 2.53 0.40 -13.12
N GLY A 63 1.29 0.88 -13.16
CA GLY A 63 0.19 0.36 -12.35
C GLY A 63 0.15 0.86 -10.91
N GLY A 64 0.85 1.96 -10.63
CA GLY A 64 0.76 2.67 -9.36
C GLY A 64 -0.31 3.76 -9.33
N PHE A 65 -0.36 4.49 -8.22
CA PHE A 65 -1.44 5.45 -7.94
C PHE A 65 -0.98 6.92 -7.93
N GLU A 66 0.34 7.18 -7.86
CA GLU A 66 0.90 8.54 -7.75
C GLU A 66 0.21 9.39 -6.67
N VAL A 67 0.04 8.80 -5.49
CA VAL A 67 -0.64 9.42 -4.35
C VAL A 67 0.11 10.68 -3.90
N ALA A 68 -0.66 11.73 -3.60
CA ALA A 68 -0.09 12.98 -3.07
C ALA A 68 0.70 12.74 -1.77
N PRO A 69 1.85 13.40 -1.54
CA PRO A 69 2.68 13.17 -0.34
C PRO A 69 1.93 13.34 0.99
N SER A 70 0.97 14.27 1.06
CA SER A 70 0.14 14.48 2.25
C SER A 70 -0.79 13.31 2.56
N MET A 71 -1.35 12.67 1.53
CA MET A 71 -2.22 11.51 1.66
C MET A 71 -1.41 10.25 1.99
N PHE A 72 -0.23 10.10 1.37
CA PHE A 72 0.71 9.05 1.74
C PHE A 72 1.12 9.14 3.21
N ALA A 73 1.56 10.33 3.67
CA ALA A 73 1.96 10.53 5.06
C ALA A 73 0.83 10.22 6.06
N GLN A 74 -0.40 10.65 5.76
CA GLN A 74 -1.57 10.34 6.59
C GLN A 74 -1.91 8.85 6.59
N THR A 75 -1.78 8.17 5.44
CA THR A 75 -1.96 6.72 5.34
C THR A 75 -0.92 5.98 6.18
N MET A 76 0.34 6.40 6.14
CA MET A 76 1.39 5.83 6.99
C MET A 76 1.08 6.01 8.48
N ASN A 77 0.61 7.19 8.89
CA ASN A 77 0.16 7.44 10.26
C ASN A 77 -1.03 6.56 10.64
N ALA A 78 -1.96 6.28 9.72
CA ALA A 78 -3.10 5.39 9.97
C ALA A 78 -2.65 3.93 10.19
N ILE A 79 -1.71 3.43 9.39
CA ILE A 79 -1.12 2.08 9.60
C ILE A 79 -0.37 2.04 10.94
N ALA A 80 0.44 3.07 11.22
CA ALA A 80 1.30 3.13 12.40
C ALA A 80 0.52 3.23 13.73
N GLN A 81 -0.75 3.62 13.70
CA GLN A 81 -1.64 3.55 14.87
C GLN A 81 -1.84 2.11 15.36
N TYR A 82 -1.76 1.12 14.46
CA TYR A 82 -1.90 -0.30 14.79
C TYR A 82 -0.53 -0.96 14.99
N ASP A 83 0.39 -0.77 14.05
CA ASP A 83 1.76 -1.30 14.15
C ASP A 83 2.76 -0.47 13.34
N ALA A 84 3.81 0.01 14.01
CA ALA A 84 4.83 0.86 13.39
C ALA A 84 5.77 0.09 12.45
N SER A 85 6.01 -1.20 12.68
CA SER A 85 6.84 -2.03 11.81
C SER A 85 6.15 -2.33 10.48
N VAL A 86 4.83 -2.56 10.49
CA VAL A 86 4.02 -2.68 9.28
C VAL A 86 4.07 -1.39 8.46
N ALA A 87 3.89 -0.24 9.11
CA ALA A 87 4.05 1.06 8.45
C ALA A 87 5.46 1.21 7.87
N TRP A 88 6.52 0.88 8.61
CA TRP A 88 7.88 0.93 8.08
C TRP A 88 8.08 0.08 6.83
N CYS A 89 7.58 -1.16 6.82
CA CYS A 89 7.67 -2.05 5.67
C CYS A 89 6.97 -1.48 4.42
N VAL A 90 5.75 -0.96 4.58
CA VAL A 90 5.00 -0.32 3.47
C VAL A 90 5.73 0.93 2.99
N GLY A 91 6.21 1.77 3.91
CA GLY A 91 6.93 3.01 3.59
C GLY A 91 8.21 2.78 2.80
N GLN A 92 9.02 1.79 3.21
CA GLN A 92 10.25 1.43 2.51
C GLN A 92 9.97 0.93 1.08
N ALA A 93 8.98 0.05 0.92
CA ALA A 93 8.58 -0.44 -0.40
C ALA A 93 8.08 0.69 -1.32
N ALA A 94 7.25 1.61 -0.79
CA ALA A 94 6.77 2.77 -1.53
C ALA A 94 7.93 3.71 -1.95
N GLY A 95 8.92 3.91 -1.08
CA GLY A 95 10.14 4.66 -1.39
C GLY A 95 10.95 4.04 -2.53
N CYS A 96 11.14 2.72 -2.52
CA CYS A 96 11.78 2.00 -3.62
C CYS A 96 10.99 2.13 -4.93
N GLY A 97 9.66 2.01 -4.87
CA GLY A 97 8.78 2.13 -6.05
C GLY A 97 8.86 3.50 -6.73
N MET A 98 9.12 4.58 -5.97
CA MET A 98 9.30 5.92 -6.52
C MET A 98 10.51 6.02 -7.46
N ALA A 99 11.55 5.18 -7.27
CA ALA A 99 12.73 5.17 -8.14
C ALA A 99 12.37 4.88 -9.61
N ALA A 100 11.28 4.14 -9.87
CA ALA A 100 10.78 3.85 -11.22
C ALA A 100 10.49 5.10 -12.05
N ALA A 101 10.17 6.24 -11.41
CA ALA A 101 9.92 7.52 -12.08
C ALA A 101 11.19 8.11 -12.73
N TYR A 102 12.37 7.67 -12.30
CA TYR A 102 13.67 8.21 -12.71
C TYR A 102 14.53 7.20 -13.49
N MET A 103 14.00 6.00 -13.73
CA MET A 103 14.67 4.94 -14.46
C MET A 103 14.32 4.98 -15.95
N ASP A 104 15.17 4.36 -16.78
CA ASP A 104 14.78 4.00 -18.15
C ASP A 104 13.53 3.09 -18.11
N PRO A 105 12.58 3.22 -19.05
CA PRO A 105 11.35 2.42 -19.06
C PRO A 105 11.52 0.91 -19.02
N ALA A 106 12.62 0.36 -19.55
CA ALA A 106 12.91 -1.07 -19.47
C ALA A 106 13.27 -1.49 -18.03
N GLY A 107 14.05 -0.68 -17.32
CA GLY A 107 14.40 -0.90 -15.92
C GLY A 107 13.23 -0.66 -14.98
N ALA A 108 12.40 0.34 -15.26
CA ALA A 108 11.24 0.68 -14.43
C ALA A 108 10.15 -0.42 -14.42
N LYS A 109 10.05 -1.25 -15.47
CA LYS A 109 9.05 -2.33 -15.58
C LYS A 109 9.36 -3.57 -14.75
N VAL A 110 10.59 -3.69 -14.25
CA VAL A 110 11.07 -4.91 -13.56
C VAL A 110 11.35 -4.69 -12.07
N ILE A 111 11.01 -3.53 -11.54
CA ILE A 111 11.07 -3.21 -10.11
C ILE A 111 9.82 -3.69 -9.38
#